data_AF-A0A9Q0ZI49-F1
#
_entry.id   AF-A0A9Q0ZI49-F1
#
_cell.length_a   1.000
_cell.length_b   1.000
_cell.length_c   1.000
_cell.angle_alpha   90.00
_cell.angle_beta   90.00
_cell.angle_gamma   90.00
#
_symmetry.space_group_name_H-M   'P 1'
#
loop_
_entity.id
_entity.type
_entity.pdbx_description
1 polymer ?
#
loop_
_entity_poly.entity_id
_entity_poly.type
_entity_poly.pdbx_seq_one_letter_code
_entity_poly.pdbx_strand_id
1 'polypeptide(L)'
;MAVEIGKAFLSSAVDFLISEFGSALVEGFFEHRKHDDKELLEKLKETLNVVNGLLDDAEEKQISVVAVKDWLDNIKDAVYEAEDLLDEIDYEARSSRKAV
;
A
#
# COMPACT_ATOMS: atom_id res chain seq x y z
N MET A 1 13.59 -2.64 22.87
CA MET A 1 12.89 -1.44 22.35
C MET A 1 13.16 -1.16 20.86
N ALA A 2 13.89 -2.01 20.12
CA ALA A 2 14.20 -1.75 18.71
C ALA A 2 13.25 -2.43 17.69
N VAL A 3 12.39 -3.35 18.13
CA VAL A 3 11.46 -4.09 17.25
C VAL A 3 10.12 -3.36 17.09
N GLU A 4 9.66 -2.62 18.10
CA GLU A 4 8.41 -1.82 18.08
C GLU A 4 8.36 -0.77 16.96
N ILE A 5 9.50 -0.17 16.62
CA ILE A 5 9.58 0.92 15.63
C ILE A 5 9.25 0.40 14.21
N GLY A 6 9.59 -0.86 13.91
CA GLY A 6 9.35 -1.46 12.60
C GLY A 6 7.87 -1.69 12.29
N LYS A 7 7.12 -2.28 13.23
CA LYS A 7 5.67 -2.49 13.06
C LYS A 7 4.90 -1.18 13.00
N ALA A 8 5.13 -0.28 13.95
CA ALA A 8 4.40 0.99 13.99
C ALA A 8 4.61 1.81 12.72
N PHE A 9 5.83 1.77 12.16
CA PHE A 9 6.13 2.35 10.85
C PHE A 9 5.33 1.66 9.73
N LEU A 10 5.35 0.33 9.65
CA LEU A 10 4.63 -0.40 8.59
C LEU A 10 3.11 -0.22 8.67
N SER A 11 2.50 -0.25 9.86
CA SER A 11 1.07 0.02 10.02
C SER A 11 0.74 1.43 9.54
N SER A 12 1.52 2.45 9.96
CA SER A 12 1.30 3.83 9.50
C SER A 12 1.48 3.98 7.98
N ALA A 13 2.42 3.26 7.39
CA ALA A 13 2.65 3.30 5.95
C ALA A 13 1.51 2.61 5.18
N VAL A 14 1.03 1.45 5.65
CA VAL A 14 -0.10 0.74 5.03
C VAL A 14 -1.39 1.56 5.18
N ASP A 15 -1.65 2.17 6.34
CA ASP A 15 -2.77 3.10 6.54
C ASP A 15 -2.72 4.28 5.56
N PHE A 16 -1.53 4.86 5.37
CA PHE A 16 -1.31 5.92 4.40
C PHE A 16 -1.64 5.44 2.97
N LEU A 17 -1.12 4.28 2.55
CA LEU A 17 -1.41 3.71 1.23
C LEU A 17 -2.91 3.47 1.02
N ILE A 18 -3.61 2.92 2.02
CA ILE A 18 -5.08 2.73 1.96
C ILE A 18 -5.79 4.06 1.72
N SER A 19 -5.41 5.10 2.46
CA SER A 19 -5.98 6.44 2.30
C SER A 19 -5.69 7.01 0.91
N GLU A 20 -4.46 6.86 0.42
CA GLU A 20 -4.03 7.47 -0.85
C GLU A 20 -4.61 6.74 -2.07
N PHE A 21 -4.65 5.41 -2.08
CA PHE A 21 -5.31 4.64 -3.14
C PHE A 21 -6.84 4.82 -3.14
N GLY A 22 -7.43 5.18 -2.00
CA GLY A 22 -8.82 5.60 -1.88
C GLY A 22 -9.06 7.08 -2.22
N SER A 23 -8.02 7.83 -2.59
CA SER A 23 -8.16 9.26 -2.87
C SER A 23 -8.89 9.50 -4.20
N ALA A 24 -9.56 10.66 -4.28
CA ALA A 24 -10.22 11.08 -5.51
C ALA A 24 -9.26 11.23 -6.70
N LEU A 25 -7.97 11.49 -6.46
CA LEU A 25 -6.96 11.56 -7.51
C LEU A 25 -6.76 10.19 -8.15
N VAL A 26 -6.53 9.16 -7.33
CA VAL A 26 -6.34 7.79 -7.80
C VAL A 26 -7.62 7.28 -8.44
N GLU A 27 -8.78 7.45 -7.79
CA GLU A 27 -10.05 7.00 -8.36
C GLU A 27 -10.36 7.66 -9.71
N GLY A 28 -10.13 8.98 -9.83
CA GLY A 28 -10.29 9.71 -11.09
C GLY A 28 -9.29 9.29 -12.18
N PHE A 29 -8.06 8.92 -11.79
CA PHE A 29 -7.05 8.40 -12.71
C PHE A 29 -7.49 7.08 -13.36
N PHE A 30 -8.10 6.18 -12.58
CA PHE A 30 -8.58 4.90 -13.07
C PHE A 30 -9.97 4.99 -13.75
N GLU A 31 -10.74 6.05 -13.53
CA GLU A 31 -12.11 6.21 -14.08
C GLU A 31 -12.17 5.99 -15.61
N HIS A 32 -11.13 6.43 -16.32
CA HIS A 32 -11.01 6.39 -17.78
C HIS A 32 -10.12 5.24 -18.31
N ARG A 33 -9.65 4.35 -17.42
CA ARG A 33 -8.80 3.19 -17.75
C ARG A 33 -9.63 1.93 -17.97
N LYS A 34 -8.98 0.81 -18.30
CA LYS A 34 -9.67 -0.46 -18.61
C LYS A 34 -10.36 -1.01 -17.36
N HIS A 35 -11.39 -1.82 -17.58
CA HIS A 35 -12.11 -2.48 -16.49
C HIS A 35 -11.18 -3.32 -15.61
N ASP A 36 -10.25 -4.06 -16.24
CA ASP A 36 -9.27 -4.89 -15.52
C ASP A 36 -8.38 -4.05 -14.58
N ASP A 37 -8.01 -2.83 -14.99
CA ASP A 37 -7.19 -1.93 -14.17
C ASP A 37 -7.93 -1.48 -12.90
N LYS A 38 -9.25 -1.23 -13.01
CA LYS A 38 -10.11 -0.90 -11.87
C LYS A 38 -10.26 -2.10 -10.92
N GLU A 39 -10.44 -3.29 -11.47
CA GLU A 39 -10.53 -4.51 -10.66
C GLU A 39 -9.22 -4.79 -9.91
N LEU A 40 -8.07 -4.51 -10.53
CA LEU A 40 -6.76 -4.61 -9.88
C LEU A 40 -6.60 -3.58 -8.76
N LEU A 41 -7.05 -2.33 -8.95
CA LEU A 41 -7.04 -1.31 -7.90
C LEU A 41 -7.88 -1.74 -6.68
N GLU A 42 -9.08 -2.25 -6.89
CA GLU A 42 -9.94 -2.70 -5.80
C GLU A 42 -9.32 -3.91 -5.07
N LYS A 43 -8.75 -4.87 -5.79
CA LYS A 43 -8.00 -5.98 -5.18
C LYS A 43 -6.80 -5.51 -4.36
N LEU A 44 -6.10 -4.48 -4.82
CA LEU A 44 -4.99 -3.89 -4.06
C LEU A 44 -5.50 -3.27 -2.76
N LYS A 45 -6.57 -2.46 -2.81
CA LYS A 45 -7.20 -1.88 -1.62
C LYS A 45 -7.65 -2.95 -0.63
N GLU A 46 -8.31 -4.01 -1.10
CA GLU A 46 -8.72 -5.15 -0.26
C GLU A 46 -7.51 -5.84 0.40
N THR A 47 -6.45 -6.07 -0.39
CA THR A 47 -5.22 -6.71 0.10
C THR A 47 -4.53 -5.86 1.16
N LEU A 48 -4.42 -4.55 0.96
CA LEU A 48 -3.83 -3.63 1.94
C LEU A 48 -4.61 -3.64 3.26
N ASN A 49 -5.95 -3.69 3.22
CA ASN A 49 -6.77 -3.79 4.42
C ASN A 49 -6.52 -5.11 5.18
N VAL A 50 -6.40 -6.23 4.45
CA VAL A 50 -6.06 -7.53 5.07
C VAL A 50 -4.67 -7.47 5.70
N VAL A 51 -3.67 -6.93 5.00
CA VAL A 51 -2.31 -6.78 5.53
C VAL A 51 -2.29 -5.91 6.78
N ASN A 52 -3.04 -4.80 6.80
CA ASN A 52 -3.12 -3.92 7.95
C ASN A 52 -3.64 -4.67 9.20
N GLY A 53 -4.70 -5.46 9.05
CA GLY A 53 -5.22 -6.29 10.15
C GLY A 53 -4.24 -7.38 10.60
N LEU A 54 -3.44 -7.94 9.68
CA LEU A 54 -2.42 -8.93 10.02
C LEU A 54 -1.18 -8.30 10.67
N LEU A 55 -0.86 -7.04 10.37
CA LEU A 55 0.23 -6.31 11.02
C LEU A 55 -0.04 -6.17 12.52
N ASP A 56 -1.29 -5.94 12.92
CA ASP A 56 -1.69 -5.92 14.33
C ASP A 56 -1.40 -7.25 15.05
N ASP A 57 -1.67 -8.39 14.39
CA ASP A 57 -1.42 -9.74 14.91
C ASP A 57 0.07 -10.16 14.90
N ALA A 58 0.91 -9.46 14.12
CA ALA A 58 2.30 -9.84 13.91
C ALA A 58 3.19 -9.54 15.13
N GLU A 59 2.84 -8.54 15.94
CA GLU A 59 3.65 -8.09 17.08
C GLU A 59 3.89 -9.19 18.11
N GLU A 60 2.85 -9.93 18.47
CA GLU A 60 2.93 -11.02 19.46
C GLU A 60 3.76 -12.20 18.96
N LYS A 61 3.83 -12.40 17.64
CA LYS A 61 4.41 -13.60 17.00
C LYS A 61 5.81 -13.37 16.42
N GLN A 62 6.20 -12.12 16.16
CA GLN A 62 7.50 -11.76 15.55
C GLN A 62 8.70 -12.15 16.43
N ILE A 63 8.52 -12.23 17.75
CA ILE A 63 9.60 -12.55 18.71
C ILE A 63 10.05 -14.01 18.60
N SER A 64 9.17 -14.93 18.16
CA SER A 64 9.42 -16.38 18.22
C SER A 64 9.45 -17.08 16.86
N VAL A 65 8.91 -16.46 15.79
CA VAL A 65 8.71 -17.11 14.49
C VAL A 65 9.47 -16.40 13.38
N VAL A 66 10.53 -17.04 12.87
CA VAL A 66 11.36 -16.51 11.75
C VAL A 66 10.51 -16.15 10.53
N ALA A 67 9.49 -16.95 10.20
CA ALA A 67 8.60 -16.69 9.07
C ALA A 67 7.81 -15.36 9.20
N VAL A 68 7.52 -14.89 10.42
CA VAL A 68 6.85 -13.60 10.64
C VAL A 68 7.80 -12.45 10.31
N LYS A 69 9.10 -12.59 10.59
CA LYS A 69 10.10 -11.60 10.20
C LYS A 69 10.22 -11.49 8.69
N ASP A 70 10.37 -12.62 7.99
CA ASP A 70 10.47 -12.63 6.52
C ASP A 70 9.20 -12.05 5.87
N TRP A 71 8.02 -12.34 6.44
CA TRP A 71 6.76 -11.76 5.99
C TRP A 71 6.70 -10.24 6.18
N LEU A 72 7.19 -9.71 7.30
CA LEU A 72 7.27 -8.25 7.54
C LEU A 72 8.27 -7.56 6.61
N ASP A 73 9.41 -8.19 6.31
CA ASP A 73 10.38 -7.67 5.34
C ASP A 73 9.76 -7.60 3.93
N ASN A 74 9.00 -8.61 3.51
CA ASN A 74 8.26 -8.56 2.24
C ASN A 74 7.19 -7.46 2.20
N ILE A 75 6.50 -7.19 3.31
CA ILE A 75 5.54 -6.08 3.38
C ILE A 75 6.25 -4.75 3.21
N LYS A 76 7.42 -4.60 3.84
CA LYS A 76 8.22 -3.39 3.72
C LYS A 76 8.60 -3.12 2.26
N ASP A 77 9.05 -4.15 1.54
CA ASP A 77 9.38 -4.01 0.12
C ASP A 77 8.14 -3.65 -0.71
N ALA A 78 7.00 -4.29 -0.45
CA ALA A 78 5.75 -3.98 -1.13
C ALA A 78 5.23 -2.56 -0.85
N VAL A 79 5.47 -2.02 0.35
CA VAL A 79 5.14 -0.62 0.68
C VAL A 79 5.93 0.34 -0.23
N TYR A 80 7.23 0.10 -0.43
CA TYR A 80 8.02 0.95 -1.32
C TYR A 80 7.55 0.86 -2.78
N GLU A 81 7.24 -0.34 -3.27
CA GLU A 81 6.70 -0.50 -4.62
C GLU A 81 5.34 0.22 -4.80
N ALA A 82 4.51 0.24 -3.76
CA ALA A 82 3.24 0.93 -3.77
C ALA A 82 3.39 2.46 -3.70
N GLU A 83 4.36 2.98 -2.94
CA GLU A 83 4.72 4.40 -2.95
C GLU A 83 5.21 4.85 -4.34
N ASP A 84 6.10 4.07 -4.97
CA ASP A 84 6.58 4.34 -6.33
C ASP A 84 5.42 4.38 -7.35
N LEU A 85 4.44 3.48 -7.21
CA LEU A 85 3.25 3.46 -8.07
C LEU A 85 2.38 4.71 -7.88
N LEU A 86 2.22 5.20 -6.65
CA LEU A 86 1.47 6.44 -6.37
C LEU A 86 2.16 7.66 -6.98
N ASP A 87 3.48 7.73 -6.91
CA ASP A 87 4.27 8.78 -7.55
C ASP A 87 4.13 8.75 -9.08
N GLU A 88 4.11 7.55 -9.68
CA GLU A 88 3.85 7.39 -11.12
C GLU A 88 2.43 7.84 -11.51
N ILE A 89 1.42 7.48 -10.71
CA ILE A 89 0.03 7.91 -10.93
C ILE A 89 -0.08 9.44 -10.85
N ASP A 90 0.49 10.08 -9.81
CA ASP A 90 0.45 11.54 -9.67
C ASP A 90 1.16 12.23 -10.84
N TYR A 91 2.32 11.71 -11.25
CA TYR A 91 3.06 12.21 -12.40
C TYR A 91 2.23 12.12 -13.70
N GLU A 92 1.68 10.95 -14.01
CA GLU A 92 0.87 10.74 -15.21
C GLU A 92 -0.43 11.57 -15.20
N ALA A 93 -1.11 11.65 -14.06
CA ALA A 93 -2.32 12.44 -13.89
C ALA A 93 -2.07 13.94 -14.13
N ARG A 94 -0.92 14.46 -13.66
CA ARG A 94 -0.51 15.85 -13.88
C ARG A 94 -0.02 16.10 -15.31
N SER A 95 0.68 15.13 -15.90
CA SER A 95 1.17 15.22 -17.29
C SER A 95 0.00 15.23 -18.29
N SER A 96 -1.00 14.39 -18.07
CA SER A 96 -2.21 14.31 -18.90
C SER A 96 -3.05 15.60 -18.86
N ARG A 97 -3.00 16.34 -17.73
CA ARG A 97 -3.70 17.63 -17.58
C ARG A 97 -3.09 18.77 -18.40
N LYS A 98 -1.84 18.65 -18.86
CA LYS A 98 -1.18 19.67 -19.70
C LYS A 98 -1.47 19.54 -21.20
N ALA A 99 -2.18 18.48 -21.61
CA ALA A 99 -2.50 18.21 -23.01
C ALA A 99 -3.89 18.74 -23.46
N VAL A 100 -4.56 19.56 -22.65
CA VAL A 100 -5.86 20.21 -22.95
C VAL A 100 -5.70 21.73 -22.94
#